data_AF-A0AAE7E5Z2-F1
#
_entry.id   AF-A0AAE7E5Z2-F1
#
_cell.length_a   1.000
_cell.length_b   1.000
_cell.length_c   1.000
_cell.angle_alpha   90.00
_cell.angle_beta   90.00
_cell.angle_gamma   90.00
#
_symmetry.space_group_name_H-M   'P 1'
#
loop_
_entity.id
_entity.type
_entity.pdbx_description
1 polymer ?
#
loop_
_entity_poly.entity_id
_entity_poly.type
_entity_poly.pdbx_seq_one_letter_code
_entity_poly.pdbx_strand_id
1 'polypeptide(L)'
;MHKFLIRISVNIDSLPHANNLKWTTGNWEDISKVTALYEYSATKFKNGKRNNISAKGVSTIILDIDDGQTLEEGIETFKEFKSLIVTTKSHQIEKKGLVADRYRVILPLNQSIIDMEYYSKLMRYLTRFYDADIACSDPARYYSPNPNQEVYYSNSGKFFEVSKFDTLIEKNEEVPSPNLTSSILNSFKSTNSKKRVDLDLNSQVTYYQNGIKATDILDYIINNIKVSNSAIPCHCFLNPQHEDKNPSCFIYLNTNNVYAKCVSCGTDGILLKEIIL
;
A
#
# COMPACT_ATOMS: atom_id res chain seq x y z
N MET A 1 -6.23 -33.58 -10.04
CA MET A 1 -5.56 -32.28 -9.82
C MET A 1 -5.77 -31.88 -8.37
N HIS A 2 -4.70 -31.65 -7.59
CA HIS A 2 -4.84 -31.06 -6.26
C HIS A 2 -5.27 -29.59 -6.39
N LYS A 3 -6.42 -29.23 -5.82
CA LYS A 3 -6.88 -27.85 -5.75
C LYS A 3 -5.94 -27.05 -4.85
N PHE A 4 -5.51 -25.88 -5.30
CA PHE A 4 -4.70 -24.99 -4.49
C PHE A 4 -5.59 -24.31 -3.44
N LEU A 5 -5.18 -24.37 -2.18
CA LEU A 5 -5.91 -23.75 -1.07
C LEU A 5 -5.30 -22.38 -0.75
N ILE A 6 -6.15 -21.36 -0.66
CA ILE A 6 -5.79 -20.03 -0.18
C ILE A 6 -6.28 -19.85 1.25
N ARG A 7 -5.57 -19.03 2.03
CA ARG A 7 -6.01 -18.57 3.34
C ARG A 7 -6.11 -17.04 3.38
N ILE A 8 -7.16 -16.55 4.01
CA ILE A 8 -7.45 -15.12 4.15
C ILE A 8 -8.34 -14.88 5.37
N SER A 9 -8.28 -13.68 5.95
CA SER A 9 -9.18 -13.26 7.03
C SER A 9 -10.45 -12.65 6.44
N VAL A 10 -11.62 -13.06 6.93
CA VAL A 10 -12.93 -12.66 6.39
C VAL A 10 -13.85 -12.17 7.52
N ASN A 11 -14.56 -11.06 7.27
CA ASN A 11 -15.58 -10.53 8.17
C ASN A 11 -16.89 -11.30 7.97
N ILE A 12 -17.01 -12.43 8.65
CA ILE A 12 -18.19 -13.30 8.54
C ILE A 12 -19.41 -12.78 9.31
N ASP A 13 -19.21 -11.85 10.25
CA ASP A 13 -20.28 -11.31 11.08
C ASP A 13 -20.98 -10.12 10.41
N SER A 14 -20.49 -9.67 9.23
CA SER A 14 -20.98 -8.50 8.49
C SER A 14 -21.08 -7.23 9.35
N LEU A 15 -20.29 -7.15 10.43
CA LEU A 15 -20.25 -5.99 11.31
C LEU A 15 -19.46 -4.85 10.64
N PRO A 16 -19.81 -3.57 10.89
CA PRO A 16 -19.07 -2.45 10.33
C PRO A 16 -17.56 -2.50 10.66
N HIS A 17 -16.72 -2.13 9.69
CA HIS A 17 -15.28 -1.89 9.83
C HIS A 17 -14.37 -3.10 10.10
N ALA A 18 -14.83 -4.32 9.83
CA ALA A 18 -14.02 -5.54 9.89
C ALA A 18 -13.16 -5.67 11.17
N ASN A 19 -13.67 -5.28 12.34
CA ASN A 19 -12.88 -5.26 13.57
C ASN A 19 -12.53 -6.67 14.08
N ASN A 20 -13.39 -7.64 13.77
CA ASN A 20 -13.16 -9.05 14.00
C ASN A 20 -13.21 -9.79 12.67
N LEU A 21 -12.21 -10.63 12.42
CA LEU A 21 -12.07 -11.39 11.19
C LEU A 21 -11.76 -12.85 11.51
N LYS A 22 -12.39 -13.76 10.76
CA LYS A 22 -12.13 -15.19 10.85
C LYS A 22 -11.07 -15.60 9.83
N TRP A 23 -9.97 -16.15 10.32
CA TRP A 23 -8.96 -16.78 9.46
C TRP A 23 -9.54 -18.04 8.80
N THR A 24 -9.71 -17.99 7.49
CA THR A 24 -10.43 -19.01 6.71
C THR A 24 -9.51 -19.60 5.65
N THR A 25 -9.74 -20.88 5.31
CA THR A 25 -9.08 -21.58 4.21
C THR A 25 -10.13 -22.02 3.19
N GLY A 26 -9.86 -21.85 1.91
CA GLY A 26 -10.78 -22.24 0.83
C GLY A 26 -10.04 -22.50 -0.49
N ASN A 27 -10.77 -22.93 -1.51
CA ASN A 27 -10.16 -23.09 -2.84
C ASN A 27 -9.81 -21.73 -3.42
N TRP A 28 -8.70 -21.66 -4.14
CA TRP A 28 -8.27 -20.46 -4.84
C TRP A 28 -9.32 -19.94 -5.83
N GLU A 29 -10.01 -20.83 -6.52
CA GLU A 29 -11.02 -20.48 -7.53
C GLU A 29 -12.26 -19.81 -6.91
N ASP A 30 -12.45 -19.94 -5.60
CA ASP A 30 -13.56 -19.37 -4.85
C ASP A 30 -13.22 -17.99 -4.24
N ILE A 31 -11.99 -17.50 -4.34
CA ILE A 31 -11.58 -16.27 -3.65
C ILE A 31 -12.33 -15.04 -4.18
N SER A 32 -12.69 -15.00 -5.47
CA SER A 32 -13.55 -13.93 -6.01
C SER A 32 -14.92 -13.85 -5.34
N LYS A 33 -15.47 -14.97 -4.82
CA LYS A 33 -16.73 -14.94 -4.04
C LYS A 33 -16.53 -14.21 -2.71
N VAL A 34 -15.35 -14.35 -2.10
CA VAL A 34 -15.01 -13.62 -0.87
C VAL A 34 -14.93 -12.13 -1.16
N THR A 35 -14.20 -11.73 -2.21
CA THR A 35 -14.04 -10.31 -2.57
C THR A 35 -15.35 -9.66 -3.06
N ALA A 36 -16.32 -10.46 -3.51
CA ALA A 36 -17.65 -9.98 -3.88
C ALA A 36 -18.54 -9.68 -2.66
N LEU A 37 -18.41 -10.45 -1.58
CA LEU A 37 -19.44 -10.54 -0.53
C LEU A 37 -19.00 -10.05 0.84
N TYR A 38 -17.72 -10.18 1.18
CA TYR A 38 -17.24 -9.95 2.54
C TYR A 38 -16.14 -8.89 2.57
N GLU A 39 -16.00 -8.21 3.69
CA GLU A 39 -14.76 -7.50 3.98
C GLU A 39 -13.66 -8.52 4.30
N TYR A 40 -12.45 -8.29 3.80
CA TYR A 40 -11.37 -9.27 3.91
C TYR A 40 -10.00 -8.61 4.15
N SER A 41 -9.05 -9.39 4.65
CA SER A 41 -7.68 -8.98 4.89
C SER A 41 -6.71 -10.14 4.62
N ALA A 42 -5.53 -9.84 4.08
CA ALA A 42 -4.47 -10.82 3.88
C ALA A 42 -3.97 -11.45 5.19
N THR A 43 -4.12 -10.73 6.30
CA THR A 43 -3.43 -11.01 7.57
C THR A 43 -4.24 -11.93 8.47
N LYS A 44 -3.57 -12.90 9.08
CA LYS A 44 -4.09 -13.69 10.21
C LYS A 44 -3.95 -12.87 11.49
N PHE A 45 -5.06 -12.73 12.23
CA PHE A 45 -5.09 -12.01 13.49
C PHE A 45 -5.25 -12.94 14.70
N LYS A 46 -4.54 -12.64 15.80
CA LYS A 46 -4.71 -13.29 17.11
C LYS A 46 -6.14 -13.07 17.58
N ASN A 47 -6.86 -14.17 17.85
CA ASN A 47 -8.26 -14.17 18.25
C ASN A 47 -9.19 -13.42 17.27
N GLY A 48 -8.78 -13.28 16.00
CA GLY A 48 -9.54 -12.56 14.98
C GLY A 48 -9.57 -11.03 15.13
N LYS A 49 -8.96 -10.45 16.17
CA LYS A 49 -9.01 -9.01 16.44
C LYS A 49 -8.13 -8.24 15.45
N ARG A 50 -8.71 -7.50 14.51
CA ARG A 50 -7.97 -6.73 13.49
C ARG A 50 -7.27 -5.52 14.13
N ASN A 51 -5.95 -5.59 14.25
CA ASN A 51 -5.03 -4.51 14.62
C ASN A 51 -3.58 -5.03 14.47
N ASN A 52 -2.61 -4.12 14.45
CA ASN A 52 -1.21 -4.47 14.17
C ASN A 52 -0.60 -5.37 15.25
N ILE A 53 -0.92 -5.14 16.52
CA ILE A 53 -0.44 -5.98 17.65
C ILE A 53 -0.90 -7.44 17.50
N SER A 54 -2.11 -7.61 16.95
CA SER A 54 -2.74 -8.90 16.76
C SER A 54 -2.35 -9.55 15.44
N ALA A 55 -1.66 -8.88 14.51
CA ALA A 55 -1.17 -9.50 13.28
C ALA A 55 -0.17 -10.63 13.61
N LYS A 56 -0.30 -11.77 12.91
CA LYS A 56 0.52 -12.99 13.14
C LYS A 56 1.06 -13.63 11.87
N GLY A 57 0.75 -13.07 10.71
CA GLY A 57 1.29 -13.53 9.43
C GLY A 57 0.31 -13.37 8.27
N VAL A 58 0.83 -13.53 7.06
CA VAL A 58 0.07 -13.49 5.81
C VAL A 58 0.40 -14.71 4.96
N SER A 59 -0.55 -15.15 4.13
CA SER A 59 -0.33 -16.17 3.09
C SER A 59 -0.59 -15.66 1.68
N THR A 60 -0.88 -14.37 1.55
CA THR A 60 -1.13 -13.69 0.29
C THR A 60 -0.66 -12.24 0.41
N ILE A 61 -0.20 -11.67 -0.68
CA ILE A 61 -0.02 -10.23 -0.85
C ILE A 61 -1.28 -9.68 -1.51
N ILE A 62 -1.70 -8.48 -1.13
CA ILE A 62 -2.79 -7.76 -1.76
C ILE A 62 -2.32 -6.34 -2.07
N LEU A 63 -2.31 -5.97 -3.34
CA LEU A 63 -2.02 -4.62 -3.83
C LEU A 63 -3.34 -3.95 -4.20
N ASP A 64 -3.55 -2.71 -3.78
CA ASP A 64 -4.75 -1.90 -4.04
C ASP A 64 -4.33 -0.77 -4.98
N ILE A 65 -4.73 -0.85 -6.25
CA ILE A 65 -4.42 0.16 -7.27
C ILE A 65 -5.60 1.14 -7.31
N ASP A 66 -5.31 2.41 -7.05
CA ASP A 66 -6.33 3.46 -6.81
C ASP A 66 -6.36 4.52 -7.93
N ASP A 67 -5.24 4.68 -8.65
CA ASP A 67 -5.06 5.45 -9.89
C ASP A 67 -3.67 5.12 -10.50
N GLY A 68 -3.29 5.77 -11.61
CA GLY A 68 -1.93 5.73 -12.16
C GLY A 68 -1.63 4.54 -13.08
N GLN A 69 -2.42 3.48 -13.03
CA GLN A 69 -2.35 2.32 -13.91
C GLN A 69 -3.74 1.92 -14.40
N THR A 70 -3.81 1.50 -15.66
CA THR A 70 -5.01 0.90 -16.25
C THR A 70 -5.20 -0.54 -15.77
N LEU A 71 -6.44 -1.03 -15.84
CA LEU A 71 -6.75 -2.41 -15.51
C LEU A 71 -5.99 -3.40 -16.42
N GLU A 72 -5.88 -3.09 -17.71
CA GLU A 72 -5.16 -3.90 -18.70
C GLU A 72 -3.66 -4.00 -18.38
N GLU A 73 -3.02 -2.89 -18.01
CA GLU A 73 -1.61 -2.88 -17.58
C GLU A 73 -1.40 -3.76 -16.34
N GLY A 74 -2.33 -3.73 -15.38
CA GLY A 74 -2.32 -4.62 -14.23
C GLY A 74 -2.44 -6.09 -14.62
N ILE A 75 -3.39 -6.44 -15.49
CA ILE A 75 -3.57 -7.80 -16.00
C ILE A 75 -2.29 -8.29 -16.68
N GLU A 76 -1.71 -7.49 -17.56
CA GLU A 76 -0.48 -7.83 -18.27
C GLU A 76 0.70 -8.02 -17.31
N THR A 77 0.87 -7.13 -16.33
CA THR A 77 1.96 -7.18 -15.35
C THR A 77 1.90 -8.45 -14.49
N PHE A 78 0.71 -8.85 -14.04
CA PHE A 78 0.55 -9.93 -13.07
C PHE A 78 0.17 -11.29 -13.69
N LYS A 79 0.03 -11.39 -15.02
CA LYS A 79 -0.33 -12.66 -15.68
C LYS A 79 0.71 -13.77 -15.52
N GLU A 80 1.98 -13.42 -15.31
CA GLU A 80 3.06 -14.40 -15.15
C GLU A 80 3.03 -15.11 -13.79
N PHE A 81 2.34 -14.55 -12.80
CA PHE A 81 2.17 -15.12 -11.47
C PHE A 81 0.76 -15.69 -11.35
N LYS A 82 0.56 -16.68 -10.49
CA LYS A 82 -0.77 -17.04 -9.99
C LYS A 82 -1.33 -15.80 -9.31
N SER A 83 -2.38 -15.22 -9.89
CA SER A 83 -2.93 -13.94 -9.46
C SER A 83 -4.42 -13.88 -9.73
N LEU A 84 -5.12 -13.12 -8.88
CA LEU A 84 -6.48 -12.68 -9.13
C LEU A 84 -6.49 -11.16 -9.13
N ILE A 85 -7.07 -10.57 -10.17
CA ILE A 85 -7.39 -9.15 -10.23
C ILE A 85 -8.90 -8.97 -10.13
N VAL A 86 -9.34 -8.06 -9.27
CA VAL A 86 -10.76 -7.69 -9.14
C VAL A 86 -10.95 -6.17 -9.09
N THR A 87 -11.98 -5.65 -9.75
CA THR A 87 -12.28 -4.22 -9.68
C THR A 87 -12.95 -3.84 -8.36
N THR A 88 -12.62 -2.65 -7.85
CA THR A 88 -13.23 -2.12 -6.62
C THR A 88 -14.56 -1.42 -6.93
N LYS A 89 -15.35 -1.12 -5.89
CA LYS A 89 -16.60 -0.34 -6.01
C LYS A 89 -16.42 1.04 -6.66
N SER A 90 -15.20 1.57 -6.68
CA SER A 90 -14.89 2.90 -7.24
C SER A 90 -14.20 2.82 -8.60
N HIS A 91 -14.10 1.64 -9.21
CA HIS A 91 -13.57 1.48 -10.56
C HIS A 91 -14.40 2.29 -11.56
N GLN A 92 -13.74 3.15 -12.35
CA GLN A 92 -14.38 4.04 -13.34
C GLN A 92 -15.48 4.96 -12.77
N ILE A 93 -15.46 5.21 -11.45
CA ILE A 93 -16.32 6.20 -10.77
C ILE A 93 -15.50 7.45 -10.47
N GLU A 94 -16.06 8.63 -10.70
CA GLU A 94 -15.40 9.90 -10.35
C GLU A 94 -15.18 9.99 -8.83
N LYS A 95 -13.93 10.19 -8.42
CA LYS A 95 -13.54 10.38 -7.03
C LYS A 95 -12.49 11.47 -6.97
N LYS A 96 -12.77 12.55 -6.24
CA LYS A 96 -11.87 13.72 -6.12
C LYS A 96 -11.47 14.32 -7.50
N GLY A 97 -12.41 14.36 -8.45
CA GLY A 97 -12.18 14.91 -9.80
C GLY A 97 -11.42 13.99 -10.75
N LEU A 98 -11.22 12.72 -10.40
CA LEU A 98 -10.53 11.74 -11.24
C LEU A 98 -11.38 10.48 -11.44
N VAL A 99 -11.65 10.17 -12.70
CA VAL A 99 -12.12 8.85 -13.15
C VAL A 99 -10.89 8.02 -13.46
N ALA A 100 -10.77 6.85 -12.84
CA ALA A 100 -9.61 5.97 -12.99
C ALA A 100 -10.00 4.51 -12.79
N ASP A 101 -9.16 3.62 -13.31
CA ASP A 101 -9.21 2.21 -12.97
C ASP A 101 -8.78 2.00 -11.53
N ARG A 102 -9.61 1.27 -10.78
CA ARG A 102 -9.35 0.94 -9.39
C ARG A 102 -9.59 -0.54 -9.15
N TYR A 103 -8.52 -1.28 -8.90
CA TYR A 103 -8.56 -2.73 -8.81
C TYR A 103 -7.58 -3.24 -7.77
N ARG A 104 -7.77 -4.49 -7.35
CA ARG A 104 -6.89 -5.16 -6.41
C ARG A 104 -6.25 -6.36 -7.06
N VAL A 105 -4.98 -6.56 -6.77
CA VAL A 105 -4.21 -7.73 -7.19
C VAL A 105 -3.97 -8.60 -5.96
N ILE A 106 -4.44 -9.85 -6.00
CA ILE A 106 -4.28 -10.85 -4.95
C ILE A 106 -3.26 -11.87 -5.44
N LEU A 107 -2.16 -11.99 -4.70
CA LEU A 107 -0.99 -12.81 -5.02
C LEU A 107 -0.75 -13.83 -3.90
N PRO A 108 -1.18 -15.09 -4.04
CA PRO A 108 -0.90 -16.11 -3.04
C PRO A 108 0.61 -16.35 -2.93
N LEU A 109 1.05 -16.62 -1.70
CA LEU A 109 2.43 -16.96 -1.41
C LEU A 109 2.61 -18.47 -1.32
N ASN A 110 3.75 -18.97 -1.78
CA ASN A 110 4.16 -20.36 -1.57
C ASN A 110 4.48 -20.63 -0.09
N GLN A 111 4.97 -19.63 0.63
CA GLN A 111 5.29 -19.67 2.05
C GLN A 111 4.67 -18.48 2.77
N SER A 112 4.06 -18.74 3.92
CA SER A 112 3.49 -17.66 4.74
C SER A 112 4.60 -16.83 5.38
N ILE A 113 4.42 -15.51 5.38
CA ILE A 113 5.27 -14.58 6.12
C ILE A 113 4.70 -14.48 7.53
N ILE A 114 5.52 -14.74 8.55
CA ILE A 114 5.13 -14.64 9.97
C ILE A 114 5.77 -13.45 10.69
N ASP A 115 6.88 -12.95 10.12
CA ASP A 115 7.54 -11.72 10.55
C ASP A 115 6.78 -10.52 9.98
N MET A 116 5.99 -9.85 10.83
CA MET A 116 5.16 -8.72 10.41
C MET A 116 5.97 -7.44 10.19
N GLU A 117 7.18 -7.36 10.73
CA GLU A 117 8.06 -6.23 10.48
C GLU A 117 8.65 -6.34 9.07
N TYR A 118 9.16 -7.52 8.71
CA TYR A 118 9.55 -7.83 7.33
C TYR A 118 8.39 -7.63 6.36
N TYR A 119 7.18 -8.13 6.69
CA TYR A 119 6.00 -7.90 5.86
C TYR A 119 5.73 -6.41 5.61
N SER A 120 5.83 -5.58 6.64
CA SER A 120 5.59 -4.14 6.51
C SER A 120 6.64 -3.48 5.63
N LYS A 121 7.93 -3.84 5.80
CA LYS A 121 9.04 -3.38 4.93
C LYS A 121 8.83 -3.80 3.47
N LEU A 122 8.52 -5.08 3.25
CA LEU A 122 8.21 -5.64 1.93
C LEU A 122 7.03 -4.91 1.27
N MET A 123 5.90 -4.74 1.97
CA MET A 123 4.72 -4.08 1.38
C MET A 123 4.98 -2.61 1.04
N ARG A 124 5.82 -1.91 1.80
CA ARG A 124 6.23 -0.54 1.47
C ARG A 124 7.08 -0.50 0.20
N TYR A 125 7.96 -1.48 0.02
CA TYR A 125 8.69 -1.64 -1.22
C TYR A 125 7.74 -1.94 -2.38
N LEU A 126 6.88 -2.96 -2.25
CA LEU A 126 5.96 -3.41 -3.30
C LEU A 126 4.94 -2.32 -3.70
N THR A 127 4.44 -1.53 -2.74
CA THR A 127 3.51 -0.43 -3.06
C THR A 127 4.17 0.69 -3.84
N ARG A 128 5.49 0.89 -3.71
CA ARG A 128 6.26 1.79 -4.58
C ARG A 128 6.57 1.13 -5.92
N PHE A 129 7.04 -0.12 -5.88
CA PHE A 129 7.43 -0.89 -7.06
C PHE A 129 6.27 -1.19 -8.00
N TYR A 130 5.02 -1.22 -7.51
CA TYR A 130 3.82 -1.42 -8.33
C TYR A 130 2.86 -0.22 -8.30
N ASP A 131 3.32 0.94 -7.83
CA ASP A 131 2.52 2.18 -7.67
C ASP A 131 1.12 1.95 -7.03
N ALA A 132 1.06 1.06 -6.04
CA ALA A 132 -0.15 0.76 -5.29
C ALA A 132 -0.36 1.75 -4.13
N ASP A 133 -1.57 1.74 -3.54
CA ASP A 133 -1.91 2.48 -2.33
C ASP A 133 -0.98 2.05 -1.18
N ILE A 134 -0.22 3.01 -0.67
CA ILE A 134 0.71 2.85 0.45
C ILE A 134 0.04 2.29 1.71
N ALA A 135 -1.27 2.53 1.88
CA ALA A 135 -2.01 2.03 3.03
C ALA A 135 -2.12 0.48 3.03
N CYS A 136 -1.79 -0.19 1.92
CA CYS A 136 -1.61 -1.65 1.89
C CYS A 136 -0.45 -2.14 2.75
N SER A 137 0.50 -1.27 3.11
CA SER A 137 1.60 -1.62 4.02
C SER A 137 1.17 -1.83 5.46
N ASP A 138 -0.04 -1.40 5.84
CA ASP A 138 -0.57 -1.64 7.17
C ASP A 138 -0.96 -3.12 7.36
N PRO A 139 -0.35 -3.87 8.31
CA PRO A 139 -0.73 -5.24 8.62
C PRO A 139 -2.22 -5.43 8.94
N ALA A 140 -2.88 -4.39 9.47
CA ALA A 140 -4.31 -4.42 9.78
C ALA A 140 -5.22 -3.96 8.62
N ARG A 141 -4.68 -3.74 7.41
CA ARG A 141 -5.48 -3.32 6.25
C ARG A 141 -6.56 -4.36 5.96
N TYR A 142 -7.76 -3.87 5.70
CA TYR A 142 -8.86 -4.66 5.16
C TYR A 142 -9.38 -3.99 3.89
N TYR A 143 -10.14 -4.76 3.12
CA TYR A 143 -10.65 -4.38 1.82
C TYR A 143 -12.15 -4.60 1.78
N SER A 144 -12.90 -3.61 1.32
CA SER A 144 -14.34 -3.68 1.19
C SER A 144 -14.75 -4.50 -0.05
N PRO A 145 -15.83 -5.29 0.03
CA PRO A 145 -16.26 -6.11 -1.09
C PRO A 145 -16.85 -5.30 -2.25
N ASN A 146 -16.84 -5.87 -3.44
CA ASN A 146 -17.55 -5.36 -4.61
C ASN A 146 -18.37 -6.48 -5.30
N PRO A 147 -19.70 -6.53 -5.09
CA PRO A 147 -20.56 -7.55 -5.73
C PRO A 147 -20.56 -7.49 -7.27
N ASN A 148 -20.29 -6.33 -7.85
CA ASN A 148 -20.30 -6.08 -9.29
C ASN A 148 -18.88 -6.01 -9.87
N GLN A 149 -17.90 -6.61 -9.18
CA GLN A 149 -16.52 -6.62 -9.65
C GLN A 149 -16.38 -7.39 -10.96
N GLU A 150 -15.50 -6.89 -11.82
CA GLU A 150 -14.88 -7.69 -12.86
C GLU A 150 -13.80 -8.58 -12.22
N VAL A 151 -13.58 -9.76 -12.79
CA VAL A 151 -12.76 -10.82 -12.18
C VAL A 151 -11.83 -11.40 -13.23
N TYR A 152 -10.52 -11.34 -12.98
CA TYR A 152 -9.49 -11.81 -13.89
C TYR A 152 -8.51 -12.71 -13.15
N TYR A 153 -8.60 -14.02 -13.39
CA TYR A 153 -7.59 -14.98 -12.94
C TYR A 153 -6.50 -15.10 -13.99
N SER A 154 -5.23 -15.12 -13.56
CA SER A 154 -4.16 -15.54 -14.45
C SER A 154 -4.17 -17.04 -14.70
N ASN A 155 -3.60 -17.45 -15.83
CA ASN A 155 -3.40 -18.86 -16.16
C ASN A 155 -2.10 -19.45 -15.57
N SER A 156 -1.32 -18.65 -14.83
CA SER A 156 -0.03 -19.08 -14.32
C SER A 156 -0.15 -19.85 -13.00
N GLY A 157 0.66 -20.91 -12.87
CA GLY A 157 0.84 -21.65 -11.62
C GLY A 157 1.95 -21.10 -10.71
N LYS A 158 2.73 -20.13 -11.20
CA LYS A 158 3.95 -19.62 -10.54
C LYS A 158 3.57 -18.72 -9.36
N PHE A 159 4.01 -19.05 -8.15
CA PHE A 159 3.76 -18.21 -6.98
C PHE A 159 4.57 -16.91 -7.04
N PHE A 160 4.07 -15.89 -6.33
CA PHE A 160 4.81 -14.64 -6.15
C PHE A 160 5.96 -14.85 -5.16
N GLU A 161 7.20 -14.73 -5.63
CA GLU A 161 8.42 -15.00 -4.88
C GLU A 161 8.94 -13.74 -4.20
N VAL A 162 8.51 -13.50 -2.95
CA VAL A 162 8.88 -12.30 -2.19
C VAL A 162 10.37 -12.21 -1.88
N SER A 163 11.09 -13.33 -1.83
CA SER A 163 12.52 -13.37 -1.52
C SER A 163 13.39 -12.68 -2.59
N LYS A 164 12.85 -12.43 -3.79
CA LYS A 164 13.53 -11.64 -4.82
C LYS A 164 13.74 -10.19 -4.43
N PHE A 165 12.99 -9.72 -3.44
CA PHE A 165 13.06 -8.35 -2.95
C PHE A 165 13.92 -8.22 -1.69
N ASP A 166 14.41 -9.31 -1.10
CA ASP A 166 15.13 -9.28 0.19
C ASP A 166 16.36 -8.37 0.13
N THR A 167 17.20 -8.53 -0.89
CA THR A 167 18.41 -7.71 -1.07
C THR A 167 18.10 -6.23 -1.32
N LEU A 168 16.95 -5.93 -1.94
CA LEU A 168 16.51 -4.57 -2.22
C LEU A 168 15.96 -3.90 -0.95
N ILE A 169 15.25 -4.68 -0.12
CA ILE A 169 14.74 -4.25 1.18
C ILE A 169 15.90 -3.99 2.15
N GLU A 170 16.91 -4.85 2.18
CA GLU A 170 18.08 -4.72 3.06
C GLU A 170 18.91 -3.47 2.76
N LYS A 171 19.05 -3.10 1.48
CA LYS A 171 19.91 -1.99 1.07
C LYS A 171 19.24 -0.61 1.11
N ASN A 172 17.93 -0.53 1.34
CA ASN A 172 17.17 0.73 1.25
C ASN A 172 17.48 1.53 -0.04
N GLU A 173 17.80 0.85 -1.15
CA GLU A 173 18.07 1.52 -2.43
C GLU A 173 16.80 2.22 -2.94
N GLU A 174 16.96 3.35 -3.65
CA GLU A 174 15.85 4.04 -4.32
C GLU A 174 15.01 3.02 -5.09
N VAL A 175 13.73 2.88 -4.71
CA VAL A 175 12.85 1.90 -5.36
C VAL A 175 12.76 2.26 -6.84
N PRO A 176 13.32 1.45 -7.75
CA PRO A 176 13.07 1.66 -9.16
C PRO A 176 11.57 1.50 -9.34
N SER A 177 10.92 2.50 -9.93
CA SER A 177 9.56 2.30 -10.45
C SER A 177 9.55 1.03 -11.31
N PRO A 178 8.43 0.33 -11.51
CA PRO A 178 8.40 -0.77 -12.46
C PRO A 178 8.77 -0.29 -13.89
N ASN A 179 8.75 1.03 -14.13
CA ASN A 179 9.32 1.71 -15.30
C ASN A 179 10.86 1.80 -15.31
N LEU A 180 11.57 1.23 -14.33
CA LEU A 180 13.01 1.39 -14.17
C LEU A 180 13.69 0.13 -13.61
N THR A 181 13.31 -1.07 -14.04
CA THR A 181 14.27 -2.19 -14.21
C THR A 181 13.58 -3.37 -14.89
N SER A 182 13.87 -3.53 -16.17
CA SER A 182 14.75 -4.62 -16.61
C SER A 182 15.02 -4.39 -18.09
N SER A 183 16.18 -4.84 -18.52
CA SER A 183 16.58 -5.02 -19.92
C SER A 183 15.62 -5.90 -20.75
N ILE A 184 14.36 -6.10 -20.31
CA ILE A 184 13.39 -7.05 -20.85
C ILE A 184 12.10 -6.35 -21.38
N LEU A 185 11.79 -5.08 -21.04
CA LEU A 185 10.53 -4.44 -21.45
C LEU A 185 10.69 -3.08 -22.16
N ASN A 186 11.55 -3.00 -23.18
CA ASN A 186 11.66 -1.83 -24.05
C ASN A 186 10.59 -1.81 -25.17
N SER A 187 9.34 -1.53 -24.82
CA SER A 187 8.42 -0.77 -25.67
C SER A 187 7.33 -0.20 -24.78
N PHE A 188 6.72 0.93 -25.16
CA PHE A 188 5.74 1.71 -24.39
C PHE A 188 6.37 2.79 -23.50
N LYS A 189 6.55 3.97 -24.12
CA LYS A 189 6.63 5.25 -23.41
C LYS A 189 5.20 5.70 -23.10
N SER A 190 4.93 6.11 -21.86
CA SER A 190 3.86 7.08 -21.57
C SER A 190 4.19 7.89 -20.31
N THR A 191 3.66 9.10 -20.30
CA THR A 191 4.01 10.27 -19.48
C THR A 191 2.96 10.54 -18.40
N ASN A 192 3.41 11.00 -17.22
CA ASN A 192 2.66 11.54 -16.03
C ASN A 192 2.61 10.65 -14.76
N SER A 193 3.76 10.27 -14.20
CA SER A 193 3.85 9.64 -12.87
C SER A 193 3.93 10.68 -11.73
N LYS A 194 3.17 10.50 -10.65
CA LYS A 194 3.35 11.22 -9.37
C LYS A 194 4.79 11.03 -8.86
N LYS A 195 5.48 12.11 -8.45
CA LYS A 195 6.84 12.03 -7.88
C LYS A 195 6.75 11.53 -6.44
N ARG A 196 7.39 10.40 -6.11
CA ARG A 196 7.53 9.90 -4.73
C ARG A 196 8.99 10.04 -4.29
N VAL A 197 9.23 10.47 -3.06
CA VAL A 197 10.58 10.69 -2.49
C VAL A 197 10.72 10.07 -1.10
N ASP A 198 11.94 9.73 -0.70
CA ASP A 198 12.26 9.36 0.67
C ASP A 198 12.38 10.62 1.55
N LEU A 199 11.80 10.58 2.75
CA LEU A 199 11.90 11.67 3.71
C LEU A 199 13.30 11.68 4.32
N ASP A 200 14.03 12.77 4.08
CA ASP A 200 15.29 13.04 4.78
C ASP A 200 14.99 13.62 6.17
N LEU A 201 15.42 12.92 7.21
CA LEU A 201 15.28 13.33 8.61
C LEU A 201 15.97 14.67 8.93
N ASN A 202 16.96 15.06 8.13
CA ASN A 202 17.66 16.33 8.26
C ASN A 202 16.98 17.47 7.48
N SER A 203 15.86 17.20 6.79
CA SER A 203 15.11 18.23 6.08
C SER A 203 14.69 19.32 7.05
N GLN A 204 15.01 20.57 6.71
CA GLN A 204 14.48 21.72 7.43
C GLN A 204 13.03 21.94 6.97
N VAL A 205 12.09 21.83 7.91
CA VAL A 205 10.66 21.92 7.62
C VAL A 205 10.09 23.12 8.37
N THR A 206 9.48 24.04 7.63
CA THR A 206 8.63 25.08 8.20
C THR A 206 7.20 24.57 8.31
N TYR A 207 6.70 24.44 9.54
CA TYR A 207 5.40 23.84 9.86
C TYR A 207 4.58 24.71 10.80
N TYR A 208 3.31 24.32 10.96
CA TYR A 208 2.34 25.02 11.80
C TYR A 208 1.76 24.06 12.82
N GLN A 209 2.00 24.33 14.10
CA GLN A 209 1.39 23.60 15.21
C GLN A 209 0.46 24.53 15.96
N ASN A 210 -0.82 24.18 16.06
CA ASN A 210 -1.86 25.01 16.68
C ASN A 210 -1.90 26.45 16.10
N GLY A 211 -1.59 26.60 14.80
CA GLY A 211 -1.54 27.89 14.12
C GLY A 211 -0.25 28.69 14.33
N ILE A 212 0.68 28.22 15.16
CA ILE A 212 1.98 28.86 15.40
C ILE A 212 2.99 28.32 14.38
N LYS A 213 3.64 29.22 13.66
CA LYS A 213 4.71 28.90 12.70
C LYS A 213 5.99 28.56 13.44
N ALA A 214 6.60 27.44 13.08
CA ALA A 214 7.91 26.99 13.55
C ALA A 214 8.74 26.44 12.38
N THR A 215 10.04 26.31 12.59
CA THR A 215 10.95 25.68 11.63
C THR A 215 11.92 24.80 12.39
N ASP A 216 11.88 23.49 12.15
CA ASP A 216 12.73 22.51 12.80
C ASP A 216 13.19 21.45 11.77
N ILE A 217 14.13 20.61 12.17
CA ILE A 217 14.46 19.41 11.38
C ILE A 217 13.35 18.37 11.52
N LEU A 218 13.11 17.61 10.45
CA LEU A 218 12.04 16.61 10.41
C LEU A 218 12.13 15.59 11.56
N ASP A 219 13.34 15.14 11.93
CA ASP A 219 13.55 14.24 13.07
C ASP A 219 13.03 14.82 14.40
N TYR A 220 13.27 16.12 14.64
CA TYR A 220 12.78 16.80 15.84
C TYR A 220 11.26 16.85 15.86
N ILE A 221 10.63 17.16 14.71
CA ILE A 221 9.17 17.22 14.54
C ILE A 221 8.55 15.85 14.86
N ILE A 222 9.11 14.77 14.31
CA ILE A 222 8.62 13.40 14.51
C ILE A 222 8.69 13.00 15.99
N ASN A 223 9.79 13.35 16.67
CA ASN A 223 10.05 12.88 18.03
C ASN A 223 9.38 13.74 19.13
N ASN A 224 9.10 15.03 18.87
CA ASN A 224 8.60 15.96 19.89
C ASN A 224 7.12 16.33 19.73
N ILE A 225 6.55 16.16 18.55
CA ILE A 225 5.12 16.39 18.35
C ILE A 225 4.38 15.11 18.69
N LYS A 226 3.54 15.16 19.73
CA LYS A 226 2.69 14.03 20.14
C LYS A 226 1.97 13.47 18.91
N VAL A 227 2.00 12.15 18.76
CA VAL A 227 1.23 11.41 17.76
C VAL A 227 -0.21 11.91 17.79
N SER A 228 -0.67 12.44 16.66
CA SER A 228 -1.99 13.01 16.50
C SER A 228 -2.58 12.49 15.20
N ASN A 229 -3.88 12.16 15.19
CA ASN A 229 -4.58 11.76 13.97
C ASN A 229 -4.75 12.92 12.96
N SER A 230 -4.30 14.12 13.32
CA SER A 230 -4.38 15.32 12.49
C SER A 230 -3.07 15.53 11.74
N ALA A 231 -3.18 15.91 10.47
CA ALA A 231 -2.04 16.29 9.67
C ALA A 231 -1.42 17.60 10.17
N ILE A 232 -0.09 17.70 10.13
CA ILE A 232 0.66 18.91 10.44
C ILE A 232 0.87 19.69 9.13
N PRO A 233 0.24 20.86 8.96
CA PRO A 233 0.47 21.69 7.78
C PRO A 233 1.90 22.22 7.77
N CYS A 234 2.55 22.17 6.62
CA CYS A 234 3.91 22.65 6.41
C CYS A 234 4.11 23.18 4.99
N HIS A 235 5.17 23.95 4.82
CA HIS A 235 5.66 24.32 3.50
C HIS A 235 6.27 23.10 2.81
N CYS A 236 6.23 23.06 1.48
CA CYS A 236 6.72 21.94 0.71
C CYS A 236 8.24 21.75 0.89
N PHE A 237 8.62 20.65 1.53
CA PHE A 237 10.02 20.23 1.69
C PHE A 237 10.36 18.99 0.83
N LEU A 238 9.38 18.46 0.09
CA LEU A 238 9.51 17.23 -0.71
C LEU A 238 10.07 17.46 -2.12
N ASN A 239 9.99 18.69 -2.61
CA ASN A 239 10.46 19.06 -3.93
C ASN A 239 11.21 20.40 -3.83
N PRO A 240 12.55 20.41 -3.94
CA PRO A 240 13.35 21.63 -3.83
C PRO A 240 13.02 22.71 -4.88
N GLN A 241 12.36 22.34 -5.99
CA GLN A 241 11.96 23.28 -7.04
C GLN A 241 10.57 23.91 -6.79
N HIS A 242 9.87 23.49 -5.74
CA HIS A 242 8.54 23.99 -5.41
C HIS A 242 8.60 24.94 -4.22
N GLU A 243 8.37 26.22 -4.49
CA GLU A 243 8.26 27.26 -3.46
C GLU A 243 6.79 27.64 -3.28
N ASP A 244 6.27 27.45 -2.06
CA ASP A 244 4.87 27.71 -1.73
C ASP A 244 4.71 28.92 -0.79
N LYS A 245 3.86 29.88 -1.19
CA LYS A 245 3.54 31.06 -0.36
C LYS A 245 2.73 30.71 0.89
N ASN A 246 1.89 29.68 0.79
CA ASN A 246 1.07 29.15 1.85
C ASN A 246 1.37 27.66 2.04
N PRO A 247 1.13 27.08 3.23
CA PRO A 247 1.41 25.67 3.48
C PRO A 247 0.64 24.79 2.50
N SER A 248 1.36 24.02 1.69
CA SER A 248 0.79 23.10 0.72
C SER A 248 1.12 21.63 1.00
N CYS A 249 1.96 21.38 2.00
CA CYS A 249 2.39 20.06 2.40
C CYS A 249 1.81 19.69 3.76
N PHE A 250 1.61 18.40 3.98
CA PHE A 250 0.97 17.87 5.18
C PHE A 250 1.75 16.66 5.67
N ILE A 251 2.26 16.72 6.90
CA ILE A 251 2.94 15.60 7.56
C ILE A 251 1.92 14.83 8.40
N TYR A 252 1.91 13.51 8.24
CA TYR A 252 1.07 12.56 8.95
C TYR A 252 1.97 11.68 9.80
N LEU A 253 1.79 11.77 11.12
CA LEU A 253 2.51 10.97 12.11
C LEU A 253 1.57 9.87 12.62
N ASN A 254 1.80 8.64 12.18
CA ASN A 254 1.14 7.46 12.72
C ASN A 254 2.11 6.71 13.63
N THR A 255 1.59 5.81 14.47
CA THR A 255 2.38 5.02 15.44
C THR A 255 3.55 4.27 14.80
N ASN A 256 3.46 3.95 13.51
CA ASN A 256 4.45 3.12 12.80
C ASN A 256 5.03 3.80 11.54
N ASN A 257 4.52 4.96 11.12
CA ASN A 257 4.85 5.54 9.81
C ASN A 257 4.83 7.06 9.86
N VAL A 258 5.78 7.68 9.18
CA VAL A 258 5.77 9.11 8.83
C VAL A 258 5.54 9.23 7.32
N TYR A 259 4.49 9.95 6.96
CA TYR A 259 4.13 10.23 5.57
C TYR A 259 3.96 11.72 5.39
N ALA A 260 4.36 12.26 4.24
CA ALA A 260 4.11 13.64 3.89
C ALA A 260 3.52 13.74 2.48
N LYS A 261 2.60 14.67 2.27
CA LYS A 261 1.97 14.89 0.98
C LYS A 261 1.87 16.36 0.65
N CYS A 262 2.40 16.76 -0.50
CA CYS A 262 2.17 18.09 -1.05
C CYS A 262 1.03 18.07 -2.06
N VAL A 263 -0.04 18.81 -1.78
CA VAL A 263 -1.21 18.89 -2.67
C VAL A 263 -0.96 19.78 -3.89
N SER A 264 0.01 20.70 -3.82
CA SER A 264 0.31 21.63 -4.91
C SER A 264 1.23 21.03 -5.97
N CYS A 265 2.32 20.36 -5.57
CA CYS A 265 3.26 19.75 -6.52
C CYS A 265 3.00 18.26 -6.77
N GLY A 266 2.10 17.64 -6.01
CA GLY A 266 1.75 16.23 -6.14
C GLY A 266 2.86 15.27 -5.69
N THR A 267 3.91 15.78 -5.04
CA THR A 267 4.99 14.94 -4.49
C THR A 267 4.55 14.33 -3.15
N ASP A 268 4.76 13.03 -3.02
CA ASP A 268 4.54 12.27 -1.80
C ASP A 268 5.89 11.85 -1.18
N GLY A 269 6.00 11.93 0.13
CA GLY A 269 7.20 11.60 0.90
C GLY A 269 6.96 10.48 1.90
N ILE A 270 7.90 9.54 2.01
CA ILE A 270 7.83 8.42 2.98
C ILE A 270 9.12 8.26 3.79
N LEU A 271 9.04 8.05 5.11
CA LEU A 271 10.21 7.73 5.93
C LEU A 271 10.33 6.22 6.21
N LEU A 272 11.31 5.54 5.60
CA LEU A 272 11.65 4.12 5.84
C LEU A 272 12.55 3.94 7.08
N LYS A 273 12.00 4.13 8.29
CA LYS A 273 12.76 3.85 9.52
C LYS A 273 11.93 3.10 10.56
N GLU A 274 12.57 2.16 11.25
CA GLU A 274 12.10 1.64 12.55
C GLU A 274 12.03 2.83 13.52
N ILE A 275 10.81 3.25 13.86
CA ILE A 275 10.61 4.19 14.97
C ILE A 275 10.81 3.37 16.24
N ILE A 276 12.03 3.41 16.78
CA ILE A 276 12.28 2.99 18.16
C ILE A 276 11.68 4.09 19.04
N LEU A 277 10.51 3.79 19.63
CA LEU A 277 9.89 4.61 20.68
C LEU A 277 10.75 4.64 21.95
#